data_AF-A0A7S0CFK8-F1
#
_entry.id   AF-A0A7S0CFK8-F1
#
_cell.length_a   1.000
_cell.length_b   1.000
_cell.length_c   1.000
_cell.angle_alpha   90.00
_cell.angle_beta   90.00
_cell.angle_gamma   90.00
#
_symmetry.space_group_name_H-M   'P 1'
#
loop_
_entity.id
_entity.type
_entity.pdbx_description
1 polymer ?
#
loop_
_entity_poly.entity_id
_entity_poly.type
_entity_poly.pdbx_seq_one_letter_code
_entity_poly.pdbx_strand_id
1 'polypeptide(L)'
;FHPLFATGARDIGPAIRHLDEVRVAAPFFFEVLALIIGAAEVGRALKGWEQPGNEENIVLKKDYYPGDIGFDPLGLKPDNFEEFAEMSTKELQHGRLAMLGIAGIVAQELINGKEIFVNFGLAPDTFDPSSLPVTF
;
A
#
# COMPACT_ATOMS: atom_id res chain seq x y z
N PHE A 1 16.16 -5.95 -16.59
CA PHE A 1 16.98 -5.66 -15.39
C PHE A 1 16.19 -4.71 -14.51
N HIS A 2 15.71 -5.17 -13.35
CA HIS A 2 15.05 -4.32 -12.37
C HIS A 2 16.07 -4.00 -11.25
N PRO A 3 16.35 -2.73 -10.93
CA PRO A 3 17.42 -2.38 -9.98
C PRO A 3 17.14 -2.86 -8.54
N LEU A 4 15.89 -3.19 -8.22
CA LEU A 4 15.47 -3.71 -6.91
C LEU A 4 15.26 -5.22 -6.88
N PHE A 5 15.09 -5.85 -8.04
CA PHE A 5 14.81 -7.28 -8.14
C PHE A 5 15.76 -7.86 -9.17
N ALA A 6 16.71 -8.69 -8.74
CA ALA A 6 17.72 -9.28 -9.60
C ALA A 6 17.13 -10.42 -10.47
N THR A 7 16.07 -10.12 -11.22
CA THR A 7 15.24 -11.06 -12.02
C THR A 7 16.03 -11.84 -13.09
N GLY A 8 17.27 -11.44 -13.38
CA GLY A 8 18.15 -12.14 -14.32
C GLY A 8 19.10 -13.16 -13.67
N ALA A 9 19.18 -13.21 -12.32
CA ALA A 9 20.13 -14.04 -11.58
C ALA A 9 19.52 -14.81 -10.39
N ARG A 10 18.32 -14.42 -9.92
CA ARG A 10 17.63 -15.03 -8.79
C ARG A 10 16.16 -15.19 -9.12
N ASP A 11 15.61 -16.35 -8.76
CA ASP A 11 14.18 -16.57 -8.80
C ASP A 11 13.54 -15.81 -7.64
N ILE A 12 12.56 -14.98 -7.97
CA ILE A 12 11.93 -14.06 -7.04
C ILE A 12 10.78 -14.84 -6.43
N GLY A 13 10.90 -15.23 -5.15
CA GLY A 13 9.96 -16.14 -4.51
C GLY A 13 8.59 -15.53 -4.19
N PRO A 14 7.86 -16.09 -3.21
CA PRO A 14 6.57 -15.55 -2.80
C PRO A 14 6.66 -14.08 -2.36
N ALA A 15 5.64 -13.28 -2.71
CA ALA A 15 5.67 -11.82 -2.55
C ALA A 15 5.85 -11.38 -1.09
N ILE A 16 5.43 -12.21 -0.12
CA ILE A 16 5.68 -12.01 1.32
C ILE A 16 7.16 -11.85 1.70
N ARG A 17 8.11 -12.36 0.89
CA ARG A 17 9.56 -12.29 1.16
C ARG A 17 10.26 -11.16 0.42
N HIS A 18 9.59 -10.50 -0.53
CA HIS A 18 10.19 -9.43 -1.32
C HIS A 18 10.65 -8.24 -0.47
N LEU A 19 9.97 -7.96 0.64
CA LEU A 19 10.37 -6.86 1.52
C LEU A 19 11.73 -7.12 2.20
N ASP A 20 12.02 -8.39 2.53
CA ASP A 20 13.33 -8.78 3.06
C ASP A 20 14.41 -8.69 1.97
N GLU A 21 14.09 -9.11 0.74
CA GLU A 21 15.01 -9.00 -0.39
C GLU A 21 15.33 -7.54 -0.73
N VAL A 22 14.34 -6.65 -0.69
CA VAL A 22 14.53 -5.20 -0.90
C VAL A 22 15.44 -4.62 0.18
N ARG A 23 15.31 -5.06 1.44
CA ARG A 23 16.21 -4.63 2.51
C ARG A 23 17.65 -5.09 2.28
N VAL A 24 17.85 -6.31 1.78
CA VAL A 24 19.19 -6.84 1.48
C VAL A 24 19.81 -6.12 0.28
N ALA A 25 19.02 -5.85 -0.77
CA ALA A 25 19.48 -5.19 -1.98
C ALA A 25 19.72 -3.68 -1.78
N ALA A 26 18.85 -3.02 -1.01
CA ALA A 26 18.89 -1.59 -0.74
C ALA A 26 18.63 -1.30 0.75
N PRO A 27 19.67 -1.34 1.60
CA PRO A 27 19.53 -1.20 3.05
C PRO A 27 18.92 0.12 3.54
N PHE A 28 18.95 1.17 2.71
CA PHE A 28 18.41 2.50 3.03
C PHE A 28 17.02 2.75 2.45
N PHE A 29 16.45 1.79 1.70
CA PHE A 29 15.19 1.99 0.99
C PHE A 29 14.04 2.32 1.95
N PHE A 30 13.92 1.57 3.05
CA PHE A 30 12.82 1.73 3.99
C PHE A 30 12.96 3.00 4.83
N GLU A 31 14.19 3.45 5.10
CA GLU A 31 14.50 4.65 5.86
C GLU A 31 14.12 5.90 5.05
N VAL A 32 14.47 5.91 3.77
CA VAL A 32 14.06 6.98 2.84
C VAL A 32 12.55 6.96 2.62
N LEU A 33 11.97 5.77 2.41
CA LEU A 33 10.52 5.61 2.26
C LEU A 33 9.76 6.12 3.50
N ALA A 34 10.22 5.76 4.69
CA ALA A 34 9.61 6.19 5.95
C ALA A 34 9.69 7.73 6.11
N LEU A 35 10.78 8.36 5.69
CA LEU A 35 10.90 9.82 5.71
C LEU A 35 9.90 10.47 4.73
N ILE A 36 9.78 9.93 3.52
CA ILE A 36 8.84 10.44 2.51
C ILE A 36 7.39 10.28 2.99
N ILE A 37 7.02 9.10 3.49
CA ILE A 37 5.69 8.84 4.05
C ILE A 37 5.45 9.75 5.25
N GLY A 38 6.42 9.91 6.15
CA GLY A 38 6.32 10.81 7.29
C GLY A 38 6.05 12.25 6.87
N ALA A 39 6.78 12.77 5.88
CA ALA A 39 6.55 14.12 5.34
C ALA A 39 5.15 14.26 4.70
N ALA A 40 4.72 13.25 3.92
CA ALA A 40 3.40 13.23 3.30
C ALA A 40 2.27 13.18 4.33
N GLU A 41 2.40 12.33 5.36
CA GLU A 41 1.43 12.22 6.46
C GLU A 41 1.36 13.49 7.30
N VAL A 42 2.49 14.16 7.54
CA VAL A 42 2.49 15.48 8.20
C VAL A 42 1.74 16.51 7.36
N GLY A 43 1.99 16.56 6.04
CA GLY A 43 1.27 17.45 5.13
C GLY A 43 -0.24 17.19 5.13
N ARG A 44 -0.65 15.91 5.06
CA ARG A 44 -2.05 15.50 5.18
C ARG A 44 -2.65 15.88 6.53
N ALA A 45 -1.90 15.68 7.62
CA ALA A 45 -2.36 15.97 8.98
C ALA A 45 -2.64 17.47 9.16
N LEU A 46 -1.71 18.33 8.75
CA LEU A 46 -1.87 19.78 8.82
C LEU A 46 -3.04 20.31 7.96
N LYS A 47 -3.35 19.62 6.86
CA LYS A 47 -4.47 20.00 5.99
C LYS A 47 -5.82 19.66 6.64
N GLY A 48 -6.00 18.43 7.13
CA GLY A 48 -7.29 17.93 7.61
C GLY A 48 -7.63 18.20 9.07
N TRP A 49 -6.63 18.25 9.96
CA TRP A 49 -6.86 18.31 11.40
C TRP A 49 -6.75 19.73 11.95
N GLU A 50 -7.57 20.04 12.96
CA GLU A 50 -7.42 21.27 13.74
C GLU A 50 -6.20 21.19 14.68
N GLN A 51 -5.68 22.35 15.07
CA GLN A 51 -4.54 22.41 15.98
C GLN A 51 -4.95 21.93 17.38
N PRO A 52 -4.18 21.03 18.01
CA PRO A 52 -4.46 20.61 19.39
C PRO A 52 -4.28 21.81 20.33
N GLY A 53 -5.32 22.14 21.11
CA GLY A 53 -5.29 23.29 22.03
C GLY A 53 -6.62 24.05 22.16
N ASN A 54 -7.57 23.86 21.24
CA ASN A 54 -8.97 24.23 21.47
C ASN A 54 -9.71 23.11 22.21
N GLU A 55 -10.89 23.43 22.77
CA GLU A 55 -11.66 22.67 23.78
C GLU A 55 -11.87 21.16 23.51
N GLU A 56 -11.66 20.67 22.29
CA GLU A 56 -11.72 19.25 21.91
C GLU A 56 -10.44 18.78 21.20
N ASN A 57 -9.84 17.67 21.65
CA ASN A 57 -8.48 17.28 21.28
C ASN A 57 -8.33 16.47 19.97
N ILE A 58 -9.39 16.16 19.23
CA ILE A 58 -9.33 15.32 18.01
C ILE A 58 -10.45 15.69 17.02
N VAL A 59 -10.40 16.91 16.46
CA VAL A 59 -11.45 17.43 15.55
C VAL A 59 -10.88 17.73 14.16
N LEU A 60 -11.63 17.35 13.12
CA LEU A 60 -11.34 17.72 11.73
C LEU A 60 -11.85 19.14 11.45
N LYS A 61 -11.16 19.88 10.58
CA LYS A 61 -11.61 21.22 10.20
C LYS A 61 -13.01 21.17 9.59
N LYS A 62 -13.86 22.13 9.95
CA LYS A 62 -15.27 22.19 9.49
C LYS A 62 -15.43 22.20 7.97
N ASP A 63 -14.48 22.80 7.26
CA ASP A 63 -14.50 22.91 5.79
C ASP A 63 -13.75 21.75 5.09
N TYR A 64 -13.34 20.72 5.84
CA TYR A 64 -12.56 19.60 5.31
C TYR A 64 -13.44 18.36 5.12
N TYR A 65 -13.55 17.90 3.87
CA TYR A 65 -14.14 16.60 3.61
C TYR A 65 -13.13 15.48 3.90
N PRO A 66 -13.47 14.46 4.71
CA PRO A 66 -12.55 13.38 5.04
C PRO A 66 -11.98 12.69 3.79
N GLY A 67 -10.66 12.67 3.66
CA GLY A 67 -9.97 12.06 2.52
C GLY A 67 -9.66 13.02 1.37
N ASP A 68 -10.22 14.24 1.37
CA ASP A 68 -9.95 15.22 0.31
C ASP A 68 -8.66 16.00 0.58
N ILE A 69 -7.54 15.50 0.05
CA ILE A 69 -6.24 16.21 0.10
C ILE A 69 -6.09 17.25 -1.02
N GLY A 70 -7.13 17.52 -1.81
CA GLY A 70 -7.10 18.45 -2.95
C GLY A 70 -6.16 18.02 -4.08
N PHE A 71 -5.91 16.71 -4.19
CA PHE A 71 -5.10 16.13 -5.25
C PHE A 71 -6.02 15.71 -6.39
N ASP A 72 -6.23 16.61 -7.36
CA ASP A 72 -6.97 16.32 -8.59
C ASP A 72 -6.27 16.96 -9.80
N PRO A 73 -5.17 16.36 -10.30
CA PRO A 73 -4.44 16.89 -11.45
C PRO A 73 -5.20 16.73 -12.78
N LEU A 74 -6.24 15.90 -12.83
CA LEU A 74 -7.01 15.60 -14.04
C LEU A 74 -8.40 16.28 -14.07
N GLY A 75 -8.78 17.00 -13.00
CA GLY A 75 -10.06 17.72 -12.93
C GLY A 75 -11.28 16.81 -12.99
N LEU A 76 -11.15 15.55 -12.52
CA LEU A 76 -12.23 14.57 -12.57
C LEU A 76 -13.19 14.71 -11.40
N LYS A 77 -12.91 15.61 -10.46
CA LYS A 77 -13.79 15.90 -9.34
C LYS A 77 -15.01 16.72 -9.81
N PRO A 78 -16.25 16.21 -9.64
CA PRO A 78 -17.47 16.95 -9.94
C PRO A 78 -17.65 18.09 -8.93
N ASP A 79 -18.16 19.22 -9.40
CA ASP A 79 -18.42 20.40 -8.57
C ASP A 79 -19.66 20.20 -7.66
N ASN A 80 -20.51 19.21 -7.96
CA ASN A 80 -21.70 18.90 -7.19
C ASN A 80 -21.37 18.03 -5.97
N PHE A 81 -21.76 18.49 -4.78
CA PHE A 81 -21.51 17.80 -3.51
C PHE A 81 -22.13 16.39 -3.46
N GLU A 82 -23.32 16.21 -4.05
CA GLU A 82 -24.02 14.92 -4.04
C GLU A 82 -23.31 13.87 -4.91
N GLU A 83 -22.86 14.27 -6.10
CA GLU A 83 -22.08 13.42 -6.99
C GLU A 83 -20.71 13.09 -6.41
N PHE A 84 -20.07 14.06 -5.73
CA PHE A 84 -18.81 13.83 -5.03
C PHE A 84 -18.96 12.83 -3.88
N ALA A 85 -20.05 12.91 -3.11
CA ALA A 85 -20.34 11.95 -2.05
C ALA A 85 -20.58 10.55 -2.63
N GLU A 86 -21.30 10.43 -3.75
CA GLU A 86 -21.51 9.14 -4.42
C GLU A 86 -20.19 8.52 -4.87
N MET A 87 -19.30 9.28 -5.51
CA MET A 87 -17.99 8.78 -5.91
C MET A 87 -17.11 8.39 -4.72
N SER A 88 -17.14 9.17 -3.64
CA SER A 88 -16.44 8.84 -2.40
C SER A 88 -16.92 7.51 -1.81
N THR A 89 -18.23 7.24 -1.87
CA THR A 89 -18.75 5.93 -1.42
C THR A 89 -18.33 4.78 -2.33
N LYS A 90 -18.28 5.00 -3.65
CA LYS A 90 -17.75 4.01 -4.61
C LYS A 90 -16.29 3.71 -4.30
N GLU A 91 -15.46 4.73 -4.09
CA GLU A 91 -14.05 4.55 -3.71
C GLU A 91 -13.92 3.73 -2.41
N LEU A 92 -14.71 4.06 -1.39
CA LEU A 92 -14.70 3.36 -0.10
C LEU A 92 -15.06 1.87 -0.23
N GLN A 93 -16.03 1.52 -1.07
CA GLN A 93 -16.41 0.13 -1.31
C GLN A 93 -15.30 -0.66 -1.99
N HIS A 94 -14.66 -0.08 -3.01
CA HIS A 94 -13.51 -0.71 -3.67
C HIS A 94 -12.30 -0.81 -2.73
N GLY A 95 -12.05 0.21 -1.91
CA GLY A 95 -10.99 0.20 -0.90
C GLY A 95 -11.18 -0.91 0.14
N ARG A 96 -12.41 -1.14 0.63
CA ARG A 96 -12.73 -2.25 1.53
C ARG A 96 -12.47 -3.61 0.89
N LEU A 97 -12.90 -3.78 -0.37
CA LEU A 97 -12.64 -5.00 -1.12
C LEU A 97 -11.13 -5.22 -1.33
N ALA A 98 -10.38 -4.16 -1.66
CA ALA A 98 -8.94 -4.22 -1.85
C ALA A 98 -8.20 -4.59 -0.55
N MET A 99 -8.58 -4.01 0.59
CA MET A 99 -8.01 -4.35 1.90
C MET A 99 -8.22 -5.84 2.25
N LEU A 100 -9.43 -6.37 2.01
CA LEU A 100 -9.70 -7.79 2.19
C LEU A 100 -8.95 -8.67 1.17
N GLY A 101 -8.83 -8.21 -0.07
CA GLY A 101 -8.08 -8.90 -1.12
C GLY A 101 -6.60 -9.06 -0.76
N ILE A 102 -5.93 -7.98 -0.34
CA ILE A 102 -4.53 -8.02 0.10
C ILE A 102 -4.37 -8.95 1.31
N ALA A 103 -5.26 -8.86 2.31
CA ALA A 103 -5.22 -9.75 3.46
C ALA A 103 -5.35 -11.24 3.05
N GLY A 104 -6.23 -11.54 2.10
CA GLY A 104 -6.40 -12.89 1.54
C GLY A 104 -5.16 -13.39 0.79
N ILE A 105 -4.55 -12.54 -0.04
CA ILE A 105 -3.31 -12.86 -0.75
C ILE A 105 -2.20 -13.20 0.24
N VAL A 106 -1.98 -12.35 1.24
CA VAL A 106 -0.94 -12.57 2.26
C VAL A 106 -1.20 -13.88 3.04
N ALA A 107 -2.43 -14.15 3.43
CA ALA A 107 -2.78 -15.39 4.14
C ALA A 107 -2.54 -16.65 3.29
N GLN A 108 -2.89 -16.61 2.00
CA GLN A 108 -2.69 -17.74 1.09
C GLN A 108 -1.21 -18.00 0.79
N GLU A 109 -0.42 -16.94 0.60
CA GLU A 109 1.03 -17.07 0.41
C GLU A 109 1.73 -17.60 1.67
N LEU A 110 1.26 -17.21 2.87
CA LEU A 110 1.83 -17.70 4.13
C LEU A 110 1.57 -19.20 4.34
N ILE A 111 0.38 -19.70 4.00
CA ILE A 111 0.03 -21.11 4.19
C ILE A 111 0.69 -22.00 3.13
N ASN A 112 0.65 -21.58 1.87
CA ASN A 112 1.09 -22.42 0.76
C ASN A 112 2.59 -22.25 0.45
N GLY A 113 3.20 -21.14 0.85
CA GLY A 113 4.61 -20.84 0.55
C GLY A 113 4.91 -20.66 -0.93
N LYS A 114 3.88 -20.37 -1.75
CA LYS A 114 3.95 -20.20 -3.20
C LYS A 114 3.40 -18.85 -3.60
N GLU A 115 3.83 -18.35 -4.74
CA GLU A 115 3.27 -17.17 -5.36
C GLU A 115 1.76 -17.31 -5.61
N ILE A 116 1.05 -16.20 -5.52
CA ILE A 116 -0.41 -16.17 -5.72
C ILE A 116 -0.84 -16.72 -7.10
N PHE A 117 -0.12 -16.41 -8.18
CA PHE A 117 -0.47 -16.89 -9.52
C PHE A 117 -0.21 -18.39 -9.71
N VAL A 118 0.80 -18.93 -9.03
CA VAL A 118 1.07 -20.37 -8.98
C VAL A 118 -0.03 -21.10 -8.18
N ASN A 119 -0.47 -20.51 -7.06
CA ASN A 119 -1.60 -21.03 -6.29
C ASN A 119 -2.90 -21.09 -7.09
N PHE A 120 -3.14 -20.13 -7.98
CA PHE A 120 -4.29 -20.13 -8.89
C PHE A 120 -4.10 -21.01 -10.14
N GLY A 121 -2.94 -21.63 -10.34
CA GLY A 121 -2.64 -22.47 -11.50
C GLY A 121 -2.46 -21.69 -12.80
N LEU A 122 -2.22 -20.38 -12.71
CA LEU A 122 -2.04 -19.48 -13.86
C LEU A 122 -0.57 -19.32 -14.25
N ALA A 123 0.36 -19.76 -13.42
CA ALA A 123 1.80 -19.71 -13.66
C ALA A 123 2.48 -21.01 -13.22
N PRO A 124 3.57 -21.44 -13.89
CA PRO A 124 4.37 -22.58 -13.46
C PRO A 124 5.16 -22.25 -12.18
N ASP A 125 5.19 -23.19 -11.25
CA ASP A 125 6.01 -23.11 -10.03
C ASP A 125 7.49 -23.25 -10.41
N THR A 126 8.20 -22.13 -10.42
CA THR A 126 9.63 -22.09 -10.80
C THR A 126 10.53 -21.96 -9.57
N PHE A 127 9.95 -21.58 -8.43
CA PHE A 127 10.66 -21.18 -7.22
C PHE A 127 11.30 -22.36 -6.47
N ASP A 128 12.60 -22.24 -6.18
CA ASP A 128 13.34 -23.18 -5.34
C ASP A 128 13.44 -22.64 -3.89
N PRO A 129 12.74 -23.26 -2.91
CA PRO A 129 12.74 -22.82 -1.51
C PRO A 129 14.09 -22.98 -0.81
N SER A 130 15.02 -23.79 -1.34
CA SER A 130 16.35 -24.00 -0.76
C SER A 130 17.32 -22.83 -1.02
N SER A 131 16.97 -21.94 -1.94
CA SER A 131 17.74 -20.74 -2.25
C SER A 131 17.65 -19.63 -1.18
N LEU A 132 16.81 -19.84 -0.15
CA LEU A 132 16.52 -18.85 0.89
C LEU A 132 17.54 -18.87 2.04
N PRO A 133 17.95 -17.68 2.53
CA PRO A 133 18.86 -17.58 3.68
C PRO A 133 18.20 -17.93 5.03
N VAL A 134 16.86 -17.98 5.10
CA VAL A 134 16.10 -18.35 6.29
C VAL A 134 14.94 -19.27 5.88
N THR A 135 15.01 -20.52 6.31
CA THR A 135 13.96 -21.53 6.18
C THR A 135 13.24 -21.66 7.52
N PHE A 136 11.93 -21.49 7.55
CA PHE A 136 11.09 -21.82 8.72
C PHE A 136 10.50 -23.22 8.54
#